data_AF-A0A2D9J1F8-F1
#
_entry.id   AF-A0A2D9J1F8-F1
#
_cell.length_a   1.000
_cell.length_b   1.000
_cell.length_c   1.000
_cell.angle_alpha   90.00
_cell.angle_beta   90.00
_cell.angle_gamma   90.00
#
_symmetry.space_group_name_H-M   'P 1'
#
loop_
_entity.id
_entity.type
_entity.pdbx_description
1 polymer ?
#
loop_
_entity_poly.entity_id
_entity_poly.type
_entity_poly.pdbx_seq_one_letter_code
_entity_poly.pdbx_strand_id
1 'polypeptide(L)'
;MGWPGLLFGVLRHPIFLLLALLALAWSLIAVNDQGYQGPPQKPDVQIVASVTLKVVDGDAGGVMILPSSGADPIVHYGAGEGSFFRGVMRTLVRERSARSIIDKPEFVLELTSQGGLILVDELTGYWIAIEAFGPDNYREFRSIFDKARESSLVVADRN
;
A
#
# COMPACT_ATOMS: atom_id res chain seq x y z
N MET A 1 46.27 42.22 26.54
CA MET A 1 44.80 42.06 26.57
C MET A 1 44.50 40.63 26.14
N GLY A 2 44.28 39.74 27.11
CA GLY A 2 44.23 38.30 26.89
C GLY A 2 42.80 37.80 26.71
N TRP A 3 42.52 37.16 25.57
CA TRP A 3 41.37 36.27 25.41
C TRP A 3 41.76 35.11 24.49
N PRO A 4 42.19 33.97 25.07
CA PRO A 4 41.77 32.68 24.51
C PRO A 4 41.63 31.63 25.62
N GLY A 5 40.42 31.43 26.14
CA GLY A 5 40.22 30.41 27.19
C GLY A 5 38.78 30.01 27.48
N LEU A 6 37.81 30.86 27.12
CA LEU A 6 36.41 30.59 27.47
C LEU A 6 35.70 29.62 26.51
N LEU A 7 36.19 29.42 25.28
CA LEU A 7 35.51 28.54 24.32
C LEU A 7 35.67 27.04 24.62
N PHE A 8 36.78 26.61 25.25
CA PHE A 8 37.03 25.19 25.58
C PHE A 8 36.45 24.74 26.92
N GLY A 9 36.11 25.66 27.83
CA GLY A 9 35.48 25.33 29.12
C GLY A 9 33.96 25.16 29.03
N VAL A 10 33.32 25.92 28.14
CA VAL A 10 31.86 25.94 27.93
C VAL A 10 31.37 24.57 27.45
N LEU A 11 32.09 23.92 26.52
CA LEU A 11 31.72 22.60 25.99
C LEU A 11 31.83 21.45 27.02
N ARG A 12 32.53 21.65 28.15
CA ARG A 12 32.68 20.66 29.24
C ARG A 12 31.62 20.78 30.32
N HIS A 13 30.73 21.78 30.24
CA HIS A 13 29.68 21.96 31.23
C HIS A 13 28.54 20.95 30.98
N PRO A 14 28.06 20.21 32.00
CA PRO A 14 27.02 19.19 31.84
C PRO A 14 25.72 19.73 31.21
N ILE A 15 25.49 21.04 31.32
CA ILE A 15 24.33 21.73 30.74
C ILE A 15 24.33 21.64 29.20
N PHE A 16 25.48 21.78 28.53
CA PHE A 16 25.53 21.69 27.07
C PHE A 16 25.33 20.26 26.57
N LEU A 17 25.77 19.26 27.34
CA LEU A 17 25.48 17.86 27.05
C LEU A 17 23.99 17.55 27.23
N LEU A 18 23.36 18.08 28.28
CA LEU A 18 21.92 17.95 28.49
C LEU A 18 21.11 18.63 27.38
N LEU A 19 21.51 19.84 26.95
CA LEU A 19 20.87 20.54 25.84
C LEU A 19 21.06 19.79 24.51
N ALA A 20 22.23 19.21 24.26
CA ALA A 20 22.48 18.39 23.07
C ALA A 20 21.64 17.10 23.08
N LEU A 21 21.52 16.43 24.23
CA LEU A 21 20.65 15.27 24.39
C LEU A 21 19.17 15.62 24.22
N LEU A 22 18.75 16.78 24.76
CA LEU A 22 17.39 17.29 24.58
C LEU A 22 17.11 17.57 23.10
N ALA A 23 18.02 18.24 22.40
CA ALA A 23 17.90 18.53 20.98
C ALA A 23 17.88 17.25 20.13
N LEU A 24 18.71 16.25 20.48
CA LEU A 24 18.70 14.94 19.82
C LEU A 24 17.38 14.20 20.06
N ALA A 25 16.87 14.18 21.29
CA ALA A 25 15.59 13.57 21.63
C ALA A 25 14.44 14.23 20.88
N TRP A 26 14.40 15.57 20.83
CA TRP A 26 13.43 16.33 20.03
C TRP A 26 13.55 16.03 18.54
N SER A 27 14.77 15.93 18.00
CA SER A 27 14.97 15.58 16.59
C SER A 27 14.47 14.18 16.27
N LEU A 28 14.66 13.20 17.16
CA LEU A 28 14.18 11.84 16.96
C LEU A 28 12.65 11.74 17.00
N ILE A 29 12.01 12.52 17.90
CA ILE A 29 10.55 12.62 17.97
C ILE A 29 9.97 13.32 16.73
N ALA A 30 10.57 14.43 16.32
CA ALA A 30 10.10 15.22 15.17
C ALA A 30 10.16 14.47 13.84
N VAL A 31 11.12 13.56 13.65
CA VAL A 31 11.20 12.70 12.45
C VAL A 31 10.06 11.68 12.42
N ASN A 32 9.57 11.26 13.59
CA ASN A 32 8.45 10.33 13.72
C ASN A 32 7.08 11.02 13.65
N ASP A 33 7.04 12.34 13.77
CA ASP A 33 5.82 13.16 13.77
C ASP A 33 5.46 13.74 12.38
N GLN A 34 6.08 13.20 11.32
CA GLN A 34 5.53 13.30 9.96
C GLN A 34 4.24 12.47 9.95
N GLY A 35 3.19 13.03 10.55
CA GLY A 35 1.90 12.41 10.76
C GLY A 35 1.36 11.82 9.47
N TYR A 36 0.51 10.81 9.63
CA TYR A 36 -0.16 10.11 8.55
C TYR A 36 -0.67 11.10 7.48
N GLN A 37 0.03 11.21 6.35
CA GLN A 37 -0.48 11.95 5.21
C GLN A 37 -1.66 11.14 4.69
N GLY A 38 -2.85 11.77 4.62
CA GLY A 38 -4.05 11.10 4.12
C GLY A 38 -3.83 10.50 2.72
N PRO A 39 -4.74 9.62 2.27
CA PRO A 39 -4.60 8.98 0.96
C PRO A 39 -4.35 10.02 -0.13
N PRO A 40 -3.49 9.71 -1.13
CA PRO A 40 -3.26 10.62 -2.23
C PRO A 40 -4.58 10.95 -2.94
N GLN A 41 -4.69 12.14 -3.51
CA GLN A 41 -5.88 12.51 -4.26
C GLN A 41 -6.01 11.61 -5.49
N LYS A 42 -7.10 10.82 -5.55
CA LYS A 42 -7.40 9.96 -6.69
C LYS A 42 -7.62 10.81 -7.95
N PRO A 43 -7.07 10.42 -9.11
CA PRO A 43 -7.29 11.14 -10.35
C PRO A 43 -8.77 11.22 -10.68
N ASP A 44 -9.22 12.37 -11.17
CA ASP A 44 -10.58 12.57 -11.66
C ASP A 44 -10.69 11.95 -13.06
N VAL A 45 -10.98 10.65 -13.09
CA VAL A 45 -11.16 9.86 -14.30
C VAL A 45 -12.40 9.00 -14.18
N GLN A 46 -13.17 8.90 -15.27
CA GLN A 46 -14.36 8.09 -15.29
C GLN A 46 -14.01 6.61 -15.14
N ILE A 47 -14.66 5.92 -14.20
CA ILE A 47 -14.56 4.48 -14.03
C ILE A 47 -15.62 3.81 -14.89
N VAL A 48 -15.21 2.89 -15.77
CA VAL A 48 -16.12 2.18 -16.70
C VAL A 48 -16.55 0.82 -16.17
N ALA A 49 -15.76 0.22 -15.28
CA ALA A 49 -16.10 -1.02 -14.60
C ALA A 49 -15.22 -1.23 -13.36
N SER A 50 -15.71 -2.00 -12.40
CA SER A 50 -14.96 -2.39 -11.20
C SER A 50 -15.24 -3.85 -10.85
N VAL A 51 -14.26 -4.49 -10.22
CA VAL A 51 -14.39 -5.85 -9.68
C VAL A 51 -13.80 -5.88 -8.27
N THR A 52 -14.45 -6.62 -7.37
CA THR A 52 -13.93 -6.86 -6.02
C THR A 52 -13.13 -8.16 -5.99
N LEU A 53 -11.91 -8.09 -5.49
CA LEU A 53 -10.96 -9.18 -5.36
C LEU A 53 -10.78 -9.51 -3.88
N LYS A 54 -10.80 -10.80 -3.56
CA LYS A 54 -10.44 -11.33 -2.24
C LYS A 54 -9.03 -11.91 -2.32
N VAL A 55 -8.09 -11.31 -1.59
CA VAL A 55 -6.71 -11.77 -1.54
C VAL A 55 -6.53 -12.54 -0.24
N VAL A 56 -6.20 -13.82 -0.37
CA VAL A 56 -6.00 -14.72 0.77
C VAL A 56 -4.63 -15.38 0.69
N ASP A 57 -4.04 -15.63 1.85
CA ASP A 57 -2.82 -16.43 1.95
C ASP A 57 -3.15 -17.89 1.64
N GLY A 58 -2.31 -18.51 0.81
CA GLY A 58 -2.38 -19.93 0.47
C GLY A 58 -1.32 -20.74 1.23
N ASP A 59 -1.32 -22.05 0.98
CA ASP A 59 -0.37 -22.96 1.62
C ASP A 59 1.08 -22.64 1.26
N ALA A 60 2.01 -22.94 2.17
CA ALA A 60 3.45 -22.75 1.99
C ALA A 60 3.87 -21.33 1.56
N GLY A 61 3.12 -20.30 1.96
CA GLY A 61 3.40 -18.90 1.60
C GLY A 61 2.89 -18.49 0.21
N GLY A 62 2.01 -19.31 -0.39
CA GLY A 62 1.27 -18.96 -1.58
C GLY A 62 0.32 -17.79 -1.36
N VAL A 63 -0.18 -17.20 -2.45
CA VAL A 63 -1.25 -16.18 -2.41
C VAL A 63 -2.28 -16.54 -3.46
N MET A 64 -3.55 -16.52 -3.06
CA MET A 64 -4.68 -16.77 -3.94
C MET A 64 -5.50 -15.49 -4.10
N ILE A 65 -5.92 -15.24 -5.33
CA ILE A 65 -6.87 -14.18 -5.64
C ILE A 65 -8.18 -14.85 -6.02
N LEU A 66 -9.23 -14.57 -5.26
CA LEU A 66 -10.58 -15.05 -5.50
C LEU A 66 -11.45 -13.89 -5.98
N PRO A 67 -12.43 -14.17 -6.86
CA PRO A 67 -13.46 -13.19 -7.18
C PRO A 67 -14.39 -13.04 -5.95
N SER A 68 -15.04 -11.88 -5.81
CA SER A 68 -15.96 -11.67 -4.68
C SER A 68 -17.12 -12.67 -4.64
N SER A 69 -17.61 -13.06 -5.81
CA SER A 69 -18.83 -13.87 -6.02
C SER A 69 -18.57 -15.37 -6.22
N GLY A 70 -17.30 -15.83 -6.26
CA GLY A 70 -16.95 -17.22 -6.56
C GLY A 70 -15.94 -17.79 -5.57
N ALA A 71 -15.93 -19.12 -5.46
CA ALA A 71 -14.98 -19.84 -4.59
C ALA A 71 -13.68 -20.20 -5.31
N ASP A 72 -13.70 -20.27 -6.64
CA ASP A 72 -12.53 -20.70 -7.41
C ASP A 72 -11.52 -19.54 -7.56
N PRO A 73 -10.24 -19.77 -7.26
CA PRO A 73 -9.21 -18.75 -7.42
C PRO A 73 -8.98 -18.44 -8.91
N ILE A 74 -8.99 -17.15 -9.26
CA ILE A 74 -8.66 -16.68 -10.62
C ILE A 74 -7.16 -16.69 -10.89
N VAL A 75 -6.35 -16.59 -9.82
CA VAL A 75 -4.89 -16.66 -9.83
C VAL A 75 -4.40 -17.30 -8.54
N HIS A 76 -3.40 -18.17 -8.68
CA HIS A 76 -2.65 -18.76 -7.58
C HIS A 76 -1.16 -18.49 -7.80
N TYR A 77 -0.54 -17.78 -6.87
CA TYR A 77 0.91 -17.55 -6.85
C TYR A 77 1.55 -18.48 -5.85
N GLY A 78 2.53 -19.27 -6.29
CA GLY A 78 3.40 -20.03 -5.40
C GLY A 78 4.34 -19.13 -4.59
N ALA A 79 5.16 -19.76 -3.74
CA ALA A 79 6.22 -19.08 -3.01
C ALA A 79 7.23 -18.46 -4.01
N GLY A 80 7.49 -17.16 -3.88
CA GLY A 80 8.40 -16.42 -4.77
C GLY A 80 7.78 -15.91 -6.07
N GLU A 81 6.54 -16.28 -6.39
CA GLU A 81 5.81 -15.80 -7.57
C GLU A 81 4.98 -14.55 -7.27
N GLY A 82 4.57 -13.83 -8.31
CA GLY A 82 3.72 -12.63 -8.17
C GLY A 82 4.38 -11.52 -7.36
N SER A 83 5.70 -11.35 -7.50
CA SER A 83 6.49 -10.40 -6.70
C SER A 83 5.95 -8.96 -6.80
N PHE A 84 5.51 -8.55 -8.00
CA PHE A 84 4.89 -7.26 -8.23
C PHE A 84 3.54 -7.15 -7.52
N PHE A 85 2.63 -8.10 -7.76
CA PHE A 85 1.33 -8.15 -7.07
C PHE A 85 1.50 -8.10 -5.54
N ARG A 86 2.38 -8.93 -4.98
CA ARG A 86 2.70 -8.95 -3.54
C ARG A 86 3.27 -7.62 -3.04
N GLY A 87 4.08 -6.93 -3.85
CA GLY A 87 4.60 -5.59 -3.54
C GLY A 87 3.49 -4.55 -3.44
N VAL A 88 2.58 -4.53 -4.40
CA VAL A 88 1.40 -3.67 -4.42
C VAL A 88 0.51 -3.96 -3.20
N MET A 89 0.18 -5.23 -2.96
CA MET A 89 -0.64 -5.62 -1.80
C MET A 89 0.01 -5.28 -0.46
N ARG A 90 1.32 -5.47 -0.32
CA ARG A 90 2.04 -5.11 0.91
C ARG A 90 1.91 -3.63 1.23
N THR A 91 1.86 -2.77 0.21
CA THR A 91 1.65 -1.33 0.39
C THR A 91 0.27 -1.08 1.00
N LEU A 92 -0.80 -1.61 0.42
CA LEU A 92 -2.16 -1.41 0.93
C LEU A 92 -2.38 -2.06 2.31
N VAL A 93 -1.84 -3.26 2.53
CA VAL A 93 -1.91 -3.96 3.83
C VAL A 93 -1.13 -3.20 4.92
N ARG A 94 0.01 -2.58 4.58
CA ARG A 94 0.73 -1.70 5.50
C ARG A 94 -0.11 -0.49 5.90
N GLU A 95 -0.83 0.12 4.96
CA GLU A 95 -1.75 1.24 5.25
C GLU A 95 -2.94 0.82 6.11
N ARG A 96 -3.46 -0.40 5.94
CA ARG A 96 -4.47 -0.99 6.84
C ARG A 96 -3.91 -1.20 8.25
N SER A 97 -2.72 -1.78 8.36
CA SER A 97 -2.04 -2.06 9.63
C SER A 97 -1.78 -0.79 10.42
N ALA A 98 -1.35 0.29 9.75
CA ALA A 98 -1.16 1.61 10.37
C ALA A 98 -2.44 2.19 10.99
N ARG A 99 -3.62 1.73 10.53
CA ARG A 99 -4.95 2.11 11.04
C ARG A 99 -5.62 1.01 11.87
N SER A 100 -4.87 -0.03 12.26
CA SER A 100 -5.39 -1.18 13.02
C SER A 100 -6.54 -1.92 12.32
N ILE A 101 -6.60 -1.89 11.00
CA ILE A 101 -7.54 -2.65 10.18
C ILE A 101 -6.90 -4.02 9.86
N ILE A 102 -7.53 -5.10 10.31
CA ILE A 102 -7.00 -6.48 10.22
C ILE A 102 -8.09 -7.40 9.64
N ASP A 103 -7.68 -8.49 8.99
CA ASP A 103 -8.56 -9.56 8.48
C ASP A 103 -9.65 -9.11 7.50
N LYS A 104 -9.33 -8.10 6.70
CA LYS A 104 -10.13 -7.69 5.55
C LYS A 104 -9.36 -8.09 4.29
N PRO A 105 -9.80 -9.10 3.51
CA PRO A 105 -9.09 -9.56 2.32
C PRO A 105 -9.52 -8.84 1.03
N GLU A 106 -10.54 -7.98 1.11
CA GLU A 106 -11.21 -7.40 -0.06
C GLU A 106 -10.50 -6.13 -0.56
N PHE A 107 -10.32 -6.02 -1.87
CA PHE A 107 -9.78 -4.86 -2.57
C PHE A 107 -10.52 -4.67 -3.89
N VAL A 108 -10.62 -3.45 -4.39
CA VAL A 108 -11.36 -3.14 -5.62
C VAL A 108 -10.38 -2.81 -6.73
N LEU A 109 -10.53 -3.50 -7.87
CA LEU A 109 -9.78 -3.19 -9.09
C LEU A 109 -10.71 -2.50 -10.07
N GLU A 110 -10.39 -1.25 -10.39
CA GLU A 110 -11.19 -0.38 -11.25
C GLU A 110 -10.52 -0.20 -12.62
N LEU A 111 -11.34 -0.28 -13.67
CA LEU A 111 -10.96 0.05 -15.03
C LEU A 111 -11.43 1.46 -15.37
N THR A 112 -10.51 2.31 -15.81
CA THR A 112 -10.81 3.68 -16.21
C THR A 112 -11.25 3.75 -17.68
N SER A 113 -11.92 4.83 -18.07
CA SER A 113 -12.31 5.09 -19.46
C SER A 113 -11.13 5.23 -20.43
N GLN A 114 -9.95 5.53 -19.90
CA GLN A 114 -8.70 5.60 -20.66
C GLN A 114 -8.01 4.23 -20.77
N GLY A 115 -8.57 3.18 -20.17
CA GLY A 115 -8.02 1.83 -20.18
C GLY A 115 -7.05 1.54 -19.04
N GLY A 116 -6.68 2.53 -18.21
CA GLY A 116 -5.85 2.33 -17.03
C GLY A 116 -6.54 1.48 -15.97
N LEU A 117 -5.74 0.83 -15.11
CA LEU A 117 -6.22 0.08 -13.95
C LEU A 117 -5.80 0.76 -12.66
N ILE A 118 -6.74 0.92 -11.73
CA ILE A 118 -6.50 1.47 -10.40
C ILE A 118 -6.92 0.42 -9.37
N LEU A 119 -5.98 -0.03 -8.55
CA LEU A 119 -6.28 -0.86 -7.39
C LEU A 119 -6.58 0.05 -6.20
N VAL A 120 -7.72 -0.14 -5.56
CA VAL A 120 -8.26 0.69 -4.49
C VAL A 120 -8.52 -0.17 -3.25
N ASP A 121 -8.14 0.37 -2.10
CA ASP A 121 -8.60 -0.09 -0.80
C ASP A 121 -9.63 0.90 -0.26
N GLU A 122 -10.90 0.54 -0.33
CA GLU A 122 -12.02 1.39 0.12
C GLU A 122 -12.01 1.66 1.62
N LEU A 123 -11.38 0.82 2.43
CA LEU A 123 -11.32 1.00 3.88
C LEU A 123 -10.34 2.10 4.28
N THR A 124 -9.32 2.31 3.47
CA THR A 124 -8.24 3.27 3.72
C THR A 124 -8.32 4.50 2.81
N GLY A 125 -9.05 4.39 1.69
CA GLY A 125 -9.07 5.35 0.61
C GLY A 125 -7.79 5.34 -0.24
N TYR A 126 -6.83 4.46 0.05
CA TYR A 126 -5.59 4.37 -0.71
C TYR A 126 -5.84 3.70 -2.06
N TRP A 127 -5.06 4.14 -3.04
CA TRP A 127 -5.15 3.60 -4.38
C TRP A 127 -3.77 3.60 -5.04
N ILE A 128 -3.60 2.71 -6.02
CA ILE A 128 -2.39 2.53 -6.78
C ILE A 128 -2.77 2.42 -8.26
N ALA A 129 -2.29 3.34 -9.09
CA ALA A 129 -2.45 3.27 -10.54
C ALA A 129 -1.45 2.25 -11.11
N ILE A 130 -1.96 1.14 -11.64
CA ILE A 130 -1.12 0.02 -12.11
C ILE A 130 -0.39 0.38 -13.41
N GLU A 131 -0.97 1.25 -14.24
CA GLU A 131 -0.38 1.69 -15.51
C GLU A 131 1.00 2.35 -15.35
N ALA A 132 1.27 2.97 -14.19
CA ALA A 132 2.55 3.60 -13.88
C ALA A 132 3.72 2.60 -13.76
N PHE A 133 3.45 1.30 -13.69
CA PHE A 133 4.45 0.25 -13.48
C PHE A 133 4.85 -0.49 -14.76
N GLY A 134 4.42 -0.01 -15.92
CA GLY A 134 4.79 -0.56 -17.23
C GLY A 134 3.87 -1.66 -17.76
N PRO A 135 4.04 -2.05 -19.04
CA PRO A 135 3.07 -2.86 -19.78
C PRO A 135 2.95 -4.30 -19.26
N ASP A 136 4.02 -4.89 -18.73
CA ASP A 136 3.99 -6.28 -18.26
C ASP A 136 3.15 -6.43 -16.99
N ASN A 137 3.39 -5.55 -16.02
CA ASN A 137 2.62 -5.46 -14.78
C ASN A 137 1.16 -5.09 -15.04
N TYR A 138 0.92 -4.16 -15.97
CA TYR A 138 -0.44 -3.82 -16.40
C TYR A 138 -1.16 -5.03 -17.01
N ARG A 139 -0.51 -5.81 -17.88
CA ARG A 139 -1.11 -7.02 -18.49
C ARG A 139 -1.48 -8.08 -17.46
N GLU A 140 -0.65 -8.25 -16.41
CA GLU A 140 -0.95 -9.17 -15.31
C GLU A 140 -2.26 -8.77 -14.59
N PHE A 141 -2.36 -7.51 -14.15
CA PHE A 141 -3.57 -7.00 -13.50
C PHE A 141 -4.78 -6.96 -14.43
N ARG A 142 -4.57 -6.73 -15.72
CA ARG A 142 -5.64 -6.78 -16.72
C ARG A 142 -6.24 -8.18 -16.83
N SER A 143 -5.38 -9.21 -16.87
CA SER A 143 -5.83 -10.59 -16.86
C SER A 143 -6.63 -10.93 -15.60
N ILE A 144 -6.19 -10.46 -14.42
CA ILE A 144 -6.92 -10.62 -13.16
C ILE A 144 -8.31 -9.96 -13.25
N PHE A 145 -8.38 -8.72 -13.76
CA PHE A 145 -9.63 -7.98 -13.92
C PHE A 145 -10.62 -8.72 -14.82
N ASP A 146 -10.18 -9.15 -16.01
CA ASP A 146 -11.05 -9.78 -16.99
C ASP A 146 -11.60 -11.12 -16.46
N LYS A 147 -10.77 -11.94 -15.79
CA LYS A 147 -11.20 -13.20 -15.13
C LYS A 147 -12.17 -12.97 -13.98
N ALA A 148 -11.93 -11.95 -13.15
CA ALA A 148 -12.82 -11.60 -12.05
C ALA A 148 -14.20 -11.15 -12.57
N ARG A 149 -14.20 -10.35 -13.64
CA ARG A 149 -15.42 -9.89 -14.30
C ARG A 149 -16.19 -11.05 -14.91
N GLU A 150 -15.53 -11.94 -15.63
CA GLU A 150 -16.16 -13.16 -16.17
C GLU A 150 -16.81 -13.99 -15.06
N SER A 151 -16.09 -14.21 -13.95
CA SER A 151 -16.62 -14.93 -12.79
C SER A 151 -17.88 -14.27 -12.20
N SER A 152 -17.96 -12.94 -12.18
CA SER A 152 -19.15 -12.22 -11.72
C SER A 152 -20.35 -12.37 -12.66
N LEU A 153 -20.11 -12.42 -13.97
CA LEU A 153 -21.16 -12.62 -14.98
C LEU A 153 -21.71 -14.05 -14.95
N VAL A 154 -20.85 -15.05 -14.77
CA VAL A 154 -21.27 -16.45 -14.65
C VAL A 154 -22.16 -16.68 -13.43
N VAL A 155 -21.87 -16.00 -12.31
CA VAL A 155 -22.72 -16.09 -11.11
C VAL A 155 -24.05 -15.38 -11.32
N ALA A 156 -24.07 -14.26 -12.07
CA ALA A 156 -25.31 -13.56 -12.39
C ALA A 156 -26.25 -14.35 -13.31
N ASP A 157 -25.72 -15.18 -14.22
CA ASP A 157 -26.51 -16.04 -15.12
C ASP A 157 -27.09 -17.28 -14.42
N ARG A 158 -26.54 -17.67 -13.26
CA ARG A 158 -26.98 -18.83 -12.48
C ARG A 158 -28.10 -18.53 -11.48
N ASN A 159 -28.40 -17.25 -11.23
CA ASN A 159 -29.43 -16.79 -10.30
C ASN A 159 -30.63 -16.20 -11.06
#